data_AF-A0A8C2A627-F1
#
_entry.id   AF-A0A8C2A627-F1
#
_cell.length_a   1.000
_cell.length_b   1.000
_cell.length_c   1.000
_cell.angle_alpha   90.00
_cell.angle_beta   90.00
_cell.angle_gamma   90.00
#
_symmetry.space_group_name_H-M   'P 1'
#
loop_
_entity.id
_entity.type
_entity.pdbx_description
1 polymer ?
#
loop_
_entity_poly.entity_id
_entity_poly.type
_entity_poly.pdbx_seq_one_letter_code
_entity_poly.pdbx_strand_id
1 'polypeptide(L)'
;MNLGVGAYRDDQGKPFVLSCVRKAEAQIAAKKLDKEYLPIGGLAEFSKACSQLALGPDNEVLKSGRSITVQTISGTGSLRVGANFVNTYIYYANKNFYFCSRSVLCTFVSSGERVGGFTVVCKDVEEAKRVESQLKILIRPIYSNPPMNGARIASTILNTPELYKEWLVEVKDMADRIIKMREMLVSNLKKEGSTHNWQHVTEQIGMFCFTGLKPEQVERLIKEFSIYMTKDGRISVAGVTSANVGYLAHAIHAVTK
;
A
#
# COMPACT_ATOMS: atom_id res chain seq x y z
N MET A 1 -14.19 10.74 -16.24
CA MET A 1 -13.70 9.64 -15.38
C MET A 1 -12.38 10.04 -14.71
N ASN A 2 -12.13 9.61 -13.46
CA ASN A 2 -10.90 9.96 -12.73
C ASN A 2 -9.98 8.73 -12.58
N LEU A 3 -8.84 8.76 -13.26
CA LEU A 3 -7.78 7.76 -13.23
C LEU A 3 -6.49 8.28 -12.56
N GLY A 4 -6.52 9.46 -11.93
CA GLY A 4 -5.35 10.00 -11.23
C GLY A 4 -5.15 9.42 -9.82
N VAL A 5 -6.24 8.96 -9.19
CA VAL A 5 -6.26 8.55 -7.78
C VAL A 5 -5.82 7.10 -7.61
N GLY A 6 -4.87 6.89 -6.69
CA GLY A 6 -4.36 5.57 -6.27
C GLY A 6 -5.23 4.84 -5.26
N ALA A 7 -6.55 4.77 -5.49
CA ALA A 7 -7.47 4.08 -4.60
C ALA A 7 -8.26 3.03 -5.37
N TYR A 8 -8.43 1.86 -4.77
CA TYR A 8 -9.23 0.82 -5.36
C TYR A 8 -10.72 1.21 -5.43
N ARG A 9 -11.37 0.79 -6.50
CA ARG A 9 -12.81 0.95 -6.76
C ARG A 9 -13.40 -0.38 -7.22
N ASP A 10 -14.67 -0.60 -6.91
CA ASP A 10 -15.44 -1.71 -7.47
C ASP A 10 -15.76 -1.47 -8.96
N ASP A 11 -16.44 -2.43 -9.61
CA ASP A 11 -16.80 -2.32 -11.04
C ASP A 11 -17.89 -1.27 -11.31
N GLN A 12 -18.47 -0.69 -10.26
CA GLN A 12 -19.38 0.44 -10.29
C GLN A 12 -18.64 1.78 -10.05
N GLY A 13 -17.32 1.75 -9.88
CA GLY A 13 -16.49 2.93 -9.66
C GLY A 13 -16.60 3.51 -8.24
N LYS A 14 -17.19 2.80 -7.28
CA LYS A 14 -17.36 3.24 -5.89
C LYS A 14 -16.21 2.80 -4.99
N PRO A 15 -15.96 3.51 -3.87
CA PRO A 15 -15.01 3.06 -2.87
C PRO A 15 -15.35 1.66 -2.36
N PHE A 16 -14.36 0.77 -2.38
CA PHE A 16 -14.53 -0.61 -1.94
C PHE A 16 -13.95 -0.77 -0.53
N VAL A 17 -14.73 -1.39 0.36
CA VAL A 17 -14.30 -1.75 1.72
C VAL A 17 -14.48 -3.26 1.85
N LEU A 18 -13.39 -3.94 2.19
CA LEU A 18 -13.33 -5.39 2.36
C LEU A 18 -14.33 -5.87 3.41
N SER A 19 -14.99 -7.00 3.18
CA SER A 19 -15.91 -7.60 4.13
C SER A 19 -15.18 -8.02 5.41
N CYS A 20 -13.94 -8.50 5.32
CA CYS A 20 -13.12 -8.81 6.51
C CYS A 20 -12.87 -7.56 7.38
N VAL A 21 -12.72 -6.37 6.77
CA VAL A 21 -12.55 -5.10 7.49
C VAL A 21 -13.84 -4.75 8.24
N ARG A 22 -15.00 -4.83 7.58
CA ARG A 22 -16.30 -4.55 8.22
C ARG A 22 -16.57 -5.50 9.39
N LYS A 23 -16.23 -6.78 9.23
CA LYS A 23 -16.35 -7.79 10.30
C LYS A 23 -15.43 -7.46 11.48
N ALA A 24 -14.18 -7.10 11.22
CA ALA A 24 -13.24 -6.69 12.26
C ALA A 24 -13.71 -5.41 12.99
N GLU A 25 -14.22 -4.42 12.27
CA GLU A 25 -14.81 -3.21 12.85
C GLU A 25 -15.97 -3.55 13.81
N ALA A 26 -16.89 -4.43 13.38
CA ALA A 26 -18.01 -4.87 14.21
C ALA A 26 -17.55 -5.59 15.49
N GLN A 27 -16.55 -6.48 15.37
CA GLN A 27 -15.96 -7.18 16.52
C GLN A 27 -15.30 -6.21 17.51
N ILE A 28 -14.57 -5.20 17.01
CA ILE A 28 -13.90 -4.20 17.85
C ILE A 28 -14.93 -3.32 18.57
N ALA A 29 -15.96 -2.87 17.85
CA ALA A 29 -17.03 -2.05 18.43
C ALA A 29 -17.77 -2.78 19.56
N ALA A 30 -18.03 -4.08 19.39
CA ALA A 30 -18.70 -4.89 20.41
C ALA A 30 -17.90 -5.00 21.73
N LYS A 31 -16.56 -4.93 21.67
CA LYS A 31 -15.68 -5.04 22.85
C LYS A 31 -15.69 -3.80 23.76
N LYS A 32 -16.24 -2.66 23.30
CA LYS A 32 -16.30 -1.39 24.07
C LYS A 32 -14.96 -1.00 24.74
N LEU A 33 -13.87 -1.21 24.01
CA LEU A 33 -12.52 -0.93 24.50
C LEU A 33 -12.32 0.56 24.77
N ASP A 34 -11.41 0.87 25.71
CA ASP A 34 -10.95 2.23 25.93
C ASP A 34 -10.21 2.79 24.69
N LYS A 35 -9.95 4.10 24.77
CA LYS A 35 -9.22 4.89 23.76
C LYS A 35 -7.95 5.51 24.33
N GLU A 36 -7.32 4.84 25.28
CA GLU A 36 -6.07 5.32 25.88
C GLU A 36 -4.93 5.33 24.87
N TYR A 37 -3.89 6.10 25.21
CA TYR A 37 -2.69 6.19 24.38
C TYR A 37 -2.01 4.84 24.23
N LEU A 38 -1.61 4.51 23.00
CA LEU A 38 -0.72 3.39 22.75
C LEU A 38 0.71 3.69 23.26
N PRO A 39 1.50 2.65 23.54
CA PRO A 39 2.95 2.80 23.64
C PRO A 39 3.53 3.46 22.37
N ILE A 40 4.67 4.13 22.50
CA ILE A 40 5.33 4.81 21.37
C ILE A 40 5.63 3.83 20.21
N GLY A 41 5.96 2.58 20.53
CA GLY A 41 6.18 1.52 19.54
C GLY A 41 4.90 1.00 18.86
N GLY A 42 3.73 1.41 19.35
CA GLY A 42 2.41 0.99 18.89
C GLY A 42 1.84 -0.24 19.58
N LEU A 43 0.81 -0.81 18.95
CA LEU A 43 0.15 -2.02 19.41
C LEU A 43 1.02 -3.25 19.12
N ALA A 44 1.48 -3.95 20.15
CA ALA A 44 2.42 -5.07 20.03
C ALA A 44 1.91 -6.20 19.12
N GLU A 45 0.63 -6.56 19.23
CA GLU A 45 -0.01 -7.58 18.41
C GLU A 45 0.00 -7.21 16.92
N PHE A 46 -0.25 -5.92 16.62
CA PHE A 46 -0.17 -5.40 15.27
C PHE A 46 1.27 -5.43 14.75
N SER A 47 2.25 -4.96 15.53
CA SER A 47 3.66 -4.96 15.11
C SER A 47 4.18 -6.37 14.83
N LYS A 48 3.79 -7.37 15.64
CA LYS A 48 4.11 -8.78 15.41
C LYS A 48 3.46 -9.31 14.14
N ALA A 49 2.16 -9.10 13.96
CA ALA A 49 1.45 -9.58 12.79
C ALA A 49 1.96 -8.92 11.49
N CYS A 50 2.30 -7.64 11.58
CA CYS A 50 2.93 -6.86 10.52
C CYS A 50 4.30 -7.45 10.10
N SER A 51 5.16 -7.81 11.06
CA SER A 51 6.48 -8.38 10.75
C SER A 51 6.38 -9.79 10.18
N GLN A 52 5.42 -10.59 10.67
CA GLN A 52 5.11 -11.92 10.13
C GLN A 52 4.60 -11.86 8.69
N LEU A 53 3.69 -10.93 8.38
CA LEU A 53 3.21 -10.72 7.02
C LEU A 53 4.35 -10.29 6.08
N ALA A 54 5.26 -9.43 6.57
CA ALA A 54 6.36 -8.88 5.81
C ALA A 54 7.50 -9.88 5.52
N LEU A 55 7.88 -10.69 6.52
CA LEU A 55 9.06 -11.56 6.45
C LEU A 55 8.71 -13.04 6.22
N GLY A 56 7.45 -13.41 6.41
CA GLY A 56 6.99 -14.79 6.49
C GLY A 56 7.11 -15.33 7.94
N PRO A 57 6.13 -16.10 8.44
CA PRO A 57 6.10 -16.55 9.83
C PRO A 57 7.29 -17.44 10.21
N ASP A 58 7.85 -18.19 9.26
CA ASP A 58 8.95 -19.13 9.47
C ASP A 58 10.35 -18.51 9.29
N ASN A 59 10.44 -17.19 9.14
CA ASN A 59 11.70 -16.50 8.88
C ASN A 59 12.66 -16.54 10.09
N GLU A 60 13.92 -16.91 9.84
CA GLU A 60 14.96 -16.97 10.87
C GLU A 60 15.19 -15.63 11.60
N VAL A 61 14.97 -14.50 10.94
CA VAL A 61 15.06 -13.17 11.57
C VAL A 61 14.03 -13.01 12.68
N LEU A 62 12.79 -13.50 12.45
CA LEU A 62 11.73 -13.46 13.45
C LEU A 62 12.04 -14.43 14.60
N LYS A 63 12.44 -15.66 14.28
CA LYS A 63 12.77 -16.69 15.28
C LYS A 63 13.93 -16.28 16.20
N SER A 64 14.94 -15.63 15.63
CA SER A 64 16.11 -15.16 16.38
C SER A 64 15.90 -13.83 17.10
N GLY A 65 14.70 -13.21 17.00
CA GLY A 65 14.39 -11.95 17.69
C GLY A 65 15.20 -10.75 17.17
N ARG A 66 15.74 -10.84 15.95
CA ARG A 66 16.63 -9.84 15.37
C ARG A 66 15.92 -8.80 14.52
N SER A 67 14.58 -8.78 14.51
CA SER A 67 13.82 -7.69 13.90
C SER A 67 13.08 -6.90 14.95
N ILE A 68 13.08 -5.57 14.80
CA ILE A 68 12.14 -4.71 15.51
C ILE A 68 11.14 -4.09 14.54
N THR A 69 9.86 -4.10 14.93
CA THR A 69 8.79 -3.43 14.18
C THR A 69 8.09 -2.42 15.07
N VAL A 70 8.05 -1.16 14.62
CA VAL A 70 7.27 -0.10 15.25
C VAL A 70 6.10 0.29 14.36
N GLN A 71 4.93 0.51 14.96
CA GLN A 71 3.78 1.02 14.23
C GLN A 71 4.02 2.50 13.85
N THR A 72 3.63 2.86 12.63
CA THR A 72 3.79 4.21 12.08
C THR A 72 2.56 4.68 11.33
N ILE A 73 2.53 5.95 10.93
CA ILE A 73 1.44 6.58 10.18
C ILE A 73 1.46 6.16 8.70
N SER A 74 1.02 4.93 8.42
CA SER A 74 1.05 4.31 7.08
C SER A 74 2.46 4.32 6.47
N GLY A 75 2.57 4.11 5.15
CA GLY A 75 3.85 4.07 4.46
C GLY A 75 4.63 5.37 4.50
N THR A 76 3.95 6.51 4.37
CA THR A 76 4.60 7.83 4.47
C THR A 76 5.24 8.04 5.84
N GLY A 77 4.55 7.67 6.92
CA GLY A 77 5.08 7.73 8.27
C GLY A 77 6.27 6.80 8.47
N SER A 78 6.20 5.57 7.94
CA SER A 78 7.32 4.63 7.98
C SER A 78 8.56 5.19 7.29
N LEU A 79 8.41 5.74 6.09
CA LEU A 79 9.51 6.35 5.34
C LEU A 79 10.09 7.56 6.06
N ARG A 80 9.25 8.41 6.67
CA ARG A 80 9.71 9.55 7.44
C ARG A 80 10.54 9.14 8.66
N VAL A 81 10.08 8.15 9.41
CA VAL A 81 10.79 7.61 10.58
C VAL A 81 12.10 6.96 10.15
N GLY A 82 12.06 6.11 9.12
CA GLY A 82 13.25 5.45 8.58
C GLY A 82 14.29 6.44 8.05
N ALA A 83 13.87 7.44 7.28
CA ALA A 83 14.76 8.50 6.79
C ALA A 83 15.37 9.32 7.93
N ASN A 84 14.58 9.62 8.98
CA ASN A 84 15.09 10.30 10.17
C ASN A 84 16.16 9.45 10.87
N PHE A 85 15.89 8.16 11.03
CA PHE A 85 16.83 7.22 11.65
C PHE A 85 18.14 7.11 10.86
N VAL A 86 18.07 6.96 9.54
CA VAL A 86 19.24 6.94 8.66
C VAL A 86 20.02 8.24 8.77
N ASN A 87 19.33 9.39 8.72
CA ASN A 87 19.97 10.69 8.81
C ASN A 87 20.68 10.89 10.15
N THR A 88 20.03 10.58 11.27
CA THR A 88 20.58 10.79 12.62
C THR A 88 21.75 9.86 12.92
N TYR A 89 21.65 8.58 12.57
CA TYR A 89 22.58 7.55 13.08
C TYR A 89 23.51 6.95 12.02
N ILE A 90 23.21 7.09 10.73
CA ILE A 90 24.01 6.47 9.66
C ILE A 90 24.82 7.52 8.92
N TYR A 91 24.20 8.64 8.53
CA TYR A 91 24.89 9.67 7.73
C TYR A 91 26.01 10.37 8.50
N TYR A 92 25.81 10.65 9.80
CA TYR A 92 26.84 11.29 10.63
C TYR A 92 27.90 10.33 11.19
N ALA A 93 27.77 9.01 10.99
CA ALA A 93 28.63 8.03 11.65
C ALA A 93 29.98 7.79 10.96
N ASN A 94 30.20 8.25 9.72
CA ASN A 94 31.48 8.19 8.97
C ASN A 94 32.28 6.87 9.16
N LYS A 95 31.57 5.75 9.27
CA LYS A 95 32.12 4.42 9.50
C LYS A 95 31.41 3.46 8.56
N ASN A 96 32.17 2.50 8.07
CA ASN A 96 31.75 1.34 7.27
C ASN A 96 30.71 0.50 8.02
N PHE A 97 29.52 1.04 8.23
CA PHE A 97 28.35 0.35 8.74
C PHE A 97 27.62 -0.19 7.51
N TYR A 98 27.96 -1.43 7.15
CA TYR A 98 27.19 -2.19 6.18
C TYR A 98 25.81 -2.48 6.78
N PHE A 99 24.85 -1.61 6.49
CA PHE A 99 23.45 -1.92 6.77
C PHE A 99 22.95 -2.88 5.69
N CYS A 100 23.08 -4.19 5.94
CA CYS A 100 22.23 -5.18 5.28
C CYS A 100 20.90 -5.23 6.05
N SER A 101 20.04 -4.23 5.87
CA SER A 101 18.67 -4.35 6.37
C SER A 101 17.69 -4.05 5.24
N ARG A 102 17.04 -5.13 4.81
CA ARG A 102 15.73 -5.09 4.18
C ARG A 102 14.77 -4.45 5.17
N SER A 103 14.57 -3.14 5.07
CA SER A 103 13.40 -2.51 5.67
C SER A 103 12.19 -2.96 4.86
N VAL A 104 11.33 -3.75 5.47
CA VAL A 104 10.09 -4.19 4.82
C VAL A 104 8.97 -3.28 5.30
N LEU A 105 8.36 -2.59 4.35
CA LEU A 105 7.19 -1.76 4.57
C LEU A 105 5.94 -2.62 4.42
N CYS A 106 5.17 -2.76 5.49
CA CYS A 106 3.84 -3.35 5.43
C CYS A 106 2.79 -2.24 5.43
N THR A 107 1.98 -2.17 4.37
CA THR A 107 0.82 -1.28 4.28
C THR A 107 -0.45 -2.11 4.24
N PHE A 108 -1.34 -1.88 5.21
CA PHE A 108 -2.71 -2.41 5.17
C PHE A 108 -3.59 -1.49 4.35
N VAL A 109 -4.42 -2.05 3.48
CA VAL A 109 -5.31 -1.30 2.59
C VAL A 109 -6.52 -0.78 3.39
N SER A 110 -6.30 0.30 4.15
CA SER A 110 -7.34 1.25 4.51
C SER A 110 -6.75 2.65 4.31
N SER A 111 -7.19 3.33 3.25
CA SER A 111 -6.61 4.62 2.84
C SER A 111 -6.76 5.71 3.91
N GLY A 112 -7.80 5.62 4.74
CA GLY A 112 -8.12 6.64 5.76
C GLY A 112 -7.48 6.42 7.14
N GLU A 113 -7.31 5.18 7.59
CA GLU A 113 -6.95 4.85 8.99
C GLU A 113 -5.46 5.05 9.33
N ARG A 114 -4.64 5.33 8.32
CA ARG A 114 -3.20 5.63 8.43
C ARG A 114 -2.39 4.58 9.21
N VAL A 115 -2.64 3.30 8.97
CA VAL A 115 -1.94 2.17 9.61
C VAL A 115 -0.77 1.66 8.77
N GLY A 116 0.39 1.42 9.41
CA GLY A 116 1.57 0.82 8.79
C GLY A 116 2.61 0.42 9.83
N GLY A 117 3.61 -0.37 9.43
CA GLY A 117 4.71 -0.77 10.30
C GLY A 117 6.07 -0.59 9.64
N PHE A 118 7.03 -0.09 10.41
CA PHE A 118 8.43 0.03 10.00
C PHE A 118 9.25 -1.05 10.70
N THR A 119 9.78 -1.98 9.90
CA THR A 119 10.60 -3.09 10.39
C THR A 119 12.08 -2.87 10.08
N VAL A 120 12.93 -3.04 11.08
CA VAL A 120 14.39 -3.03 10.93
C VAL A 120 14.93 -4.41 11.30
N VAL A 121 15.74 -4.98 10.41
CA VAL A 121 16.48 -6.23 10.68
C VAL A 121 17.87 -5.87 11.23
N CYS A 122 18.24 -6.51 12.32
CA CYS A 122 19.46 -6.27 13.07
C CYS A 122 20.38 -7.50 13.06
N LYS A 123 21.63 -7.27 13.45
CA LYS A 123 22.65 -8.31 13.60
C LYS A 123 22.34 -9.28 14.73
N ASP A 124 21.81 -8.78 15.85
CA ASP A 124 21.51 -9.54 17.06
C ASP A 124 20.38 -8.87 17.86
N VAL A 125 19.93 -9.55 18.92
CA VAL A 125 18.82 -9.09 19.77
C VAL A 125 19.19 -7.80 20.53
N GLU A 126 20.46 -7.62 20.90
CA GLU A 126 20.92 -6.44 21.62
C GLU A 126 20.95 -5.20 20.73
N GLU A 127 21.32 -5.36 19.46
CA GLU A 127 21.15 -4.31 18.45
C GLU A 127 19.68 -3.99 18.22
N ALA A 128 18.80 -4.99 18.11
CA ALA A 128 17.36 -4.76 17.94
C ALA A 128 16.76 -3.90 19.07
N LYS A 129 17.12 -4.18 20.33
CA LYS A 129 16.72 -3.38 21.50
C LYS A 129 17.24 -1.95 21.43
N ARG A 130 18.52 -1.76 21.06
CA ARG A 130 19.09 -0.42 20.90
C ARG A 130 18.39 0.36 19.79
N VAL A 131 18.15 -0.27 18.63
CA VAL A 131 17.42 0.34 17.52
C VAL A 131 15.99 0.73 17.93
N GLU A 132 15.28 -0.16 18.64
CA GLU A 132 13.94 0.14 19.15
C GLU A 132 13.92 1.41 20.02
N SER A 133 14.89 1.53 20.93
CA SER A 133 14.98 2.70 21.81
C SER A 133 15.13 4.01 21.03
N GLN A 134 15.98 4.00 20.00
CA GLN A 134 16.24 5.18 19.16
C GLN A 134 15.03 5.50 18.27
N LEU A 135 14.35 4.49 17.72
CA LEU A 135 13.11 4.71 16.96
C LEU A 135 12.03 5.36 17.82
N LYS A 136 11.87 4.92 19.08
CA LYS A 136 10.92 5.54 20.01
C LYS A 136 11.28 7.00 20.30
N ILE A 137 12.57 7.30 20.51
CA ILE A 137 13.05 8.68 20.70
C ILE A 137 12.76 9.55 19.47
N LEU A 138 12.89 9.02 18.26
CA LEU A 138 12.58 9.75 17.03
C LEU A 138 11.09 9.92 16.78
N ILE A 139 10.26 8.93 17.13
CA ILE A 139 8.80 8.98 16.94
C ILE A 139 8.15 9.98 17.89
N ARG A 140 8.56 9.97 19.16
CA ARG A 140 7.94 10.79 20.22
C ARG A 140 7.80 12.28 19.88
N PRO A 141 8.81 12.99 19.37
CA PRO A 141 8.68 14.40 19.01
C PRO A 141 7.94 14.65 17.69
N ILE A 142 7.69 13.62 16.87
CA ILE A 142 6.95 13.78 15.61
C ILE A 142 5.44 13.69 15.87
N TYR A 143 5.00 12.65 16.59
CA TYR A 143 3.57 12.42 16.83
C TYR A 143 3.27 11.71 18.15
N SER A 144 4.21 11.66 19.10
CA SER A 144 4.08 10.97 20.40
C SER A 144 3.90 9.44 20.27
N ASN A 145 2.72 8.99 19.88
CA ASN A 145 2.34 7.59 19.70
C ASN A 145 1.35 7.45 18.52
N PRO A 146 1.27 6.27 17.87
CA PRO A 146 0.48 6.10 16.66
C PRO A 146 -1.02 5.87 16.94
N PRO A 147 -1.92 6.10 15.96
CA PRO A 147 -3.37 5.93 16.12
C PRO A 147 -3.76 4.45 16.27
N MET A 148 -4.77 4.16 17.08
CA MET A 148 -5.08 2.78 17.47
C MET A 148 -6.01 2.03 16.52
N ASN A 149 -6.98 2.71 15.89
CA ASN A 149 -8.14 2.06 15.28
C ASN A 149 -7.73 1.13 14.12
N GLY A 150 -7.01 1.67 13.13
CA GLY A 150 -6.47 0.86 12.03
C GLY A 150 -5.57 -0.29 12.48
N ALA A 151 -4.78 -0.11 13.55
CA ALA A 151 -3.94 -1.18 14.10
C ALA A 151 -4.76 -2.29 14.76
N ARG A 152 -5.85 -1.95 15.48
CA ARG A 152 -6.78 -2.94 16.04
C ARG A 152 -7.49 -3.71 14.92
N ILE A 153 -7.94 -3.05 13.86
CA ILE A 153 -8.58 -3.69 12.70
C ILE A 153 -7.61 -4.66 12.03
N ALA A 154 -6.42 -4.19 11.66
CA ALA A 154 -5.41 -5.00 11.01
C ALA A 154 -4.95 -6.17 11.89
N SER A 155 -4.72 -5.93 13.19
CA SER A 155 -4.39 -6.98 14.17
C SER A 155 -5.50 -8.03 14.26
N THR A 156 -6.77 -7.60 14.30
CA THR A 156 -7.91 -8.51 14.38
C THR A 156 -8.00 -9.39 13.14
N ILE A 157 -7.83 -8.83 11.94
CA ILE A 157 -7.85 -9.59 10.68
C ILE A 157 -6.69 -10.58 10.63
N LEU A 158 -5.46 -10.12 10.89
CA LEU A 158 -4.26 -10.93 10.76
C LEU A 158 -4.17 -12.06 11.78
N ASN A 159 -4.67 -11.85 12.99
CA ASN A 159 -4.58 -12.83 14.08
C ASN A 159 -5.82 -13.73 14.18
N THR A 160 -6.83 -13.55 13.32
CA THR A 160 -8.03 -14.41 13.28
C THR A 160 -7.99 -15.25 11.99
N PRO A 161 -7.77 -16.58 12.06
CA PRO A 161 -7.58 -17.43 10.88
C PRO A 161 -8.67 -17.30 9.82
N GLU A 162 -9.93 -17.18 10.26
CA GLU A 162 -11.09 -17.06 9.38
C GLU A 162 -11.08 -15.72 8.62
N LEU A 163 -10.81 -14.61 9.32
CA LEU A 163 -10.72 -13.28 8.72
C LEU A 163 -9.49 -13.15 7.83
N TYR A 164 -8.36 -13.76 8.22
CA TYR A 164 -7.14 -13.76 7.43
C TYR A 164 -7.33 -14.51 6.11
N LYS A 165 -7.98 -15.68 6.14
CA LYS A 165 -8.32 -16.43 4.94
C LYS A 165 -9.25 -15.65 4.02
N GLU A 166 -10.27 -15.00 4.57
CA GLU A 166 -11.18 -14.12 3.83
C GLU A 166 -10.41 -12.97 3.18
N TRP A 167 -9.56 -12.27 3.95
CA TRP A 167 -8.73 -11.18 3.47
C TRP A 167 -7.84 -11.58 2.29
N LEU A 168 -7.20 -12.75 2.34
CA LEU A 168 -6.37 -13.26 1.23
C LEU A 168 -7.18 -13.48 -0.05
N VAL A 169 -8.40 -14.01 0.06
CA VAL A 169 -9.30 -14.20 -1.09
C VAL A 169 -9.70 -12.85 -1.67
N GLU A 170 -10.15 -11.91 -0.83
CA GLU A 170 -10.59 -10.61 -1.31
C GLU A 170 -9.46 -9.81 -1.98
N VAL A 171 -8.23 -9.86 -1.43
CA VAL A 171 -7.05 -9.21 -2.04
C VAL A 171 -6.71 -9.84 -3.39
N LYS A 172 -6.86 -11.17 -3.52
CA LYS A 172 -6.66 -11.86 -4.80
C LYS A 172 -7.72 -11.44 -5.82
N ASP A 173 -9.00 -11.43 -5.45
CA ASP A 173 -10.09 -11.00 -6.33
C ASP A 173 -9.88 -9.55 -6.81
N MET A 174 -9.38 -8.68 -5.93
CA MET A 174 -9.00 -7.32 -6.31
C MET A 174 -7.90 -7.31 -7.38
N ALA A 175 -6.85 -8.13 -7.22
CA ALA A 175 -5.76 -8.24 -8.18
C ALA A 175 -6.24 -8.81 -9.53
N ASP A 176 -7.03 -9.88 -9.51
CA ASP A 176 -7.60 -10.52 -10.69
C ASP A 176 -8.48 -9.53 -11.49
N ARG A 177 -9.26 -8.67 -10.80
CA ARG A 177 -10.01 -7.60 -11.47
C ARG A 177 -9.09 -6.61 -12.18
N ILE A 178 -8.00 -6.19 -11.55
CA ILE A 178 -7.04 -5.24 -12.16
C ILE A 178 -6.41 -5.86 -13.41
N ILE A 179 -6.02 -7.14 -13.35
CA ILE A 179 -5.49 -7.88 -14.50
C ILE A 179 -6.52 -7.90 -15.63
N LYS A 180 -7.78 -8.26 -15.32
CA LYS A 180 -8.87 -8.26 -16.30
C LYS A 180 -9.09 -6.88 -16.93
N MET A 181 -9.03 -5.80 -16.16
CA MET A 181 -9.18 -4.43 -16.72
C MET A 181 -8.03 -4.06 -17.66
N ARG A 182 -6.80 -4.53 -17.40
CA ARG A 182 -5.65 -4.35 -18.32
C ARG A 182 -5.88 -5.07 -19.63
N GLU A 183 -6.29 -6.34 -19.56
CA GLU A 183 -6.60 -7.16 -20.74
C GLU A 183 -7.72 -6.56 -21.58
N MET A 184 -8.81 -6.12 -20.92
CA MET A 184 -9.94 -5.47 -21.60
C MET A 184 -9.55 -4.16 -22.27
N LEU A 185 -8.69 -3.35 -21.63
CA LEU A 185 -8.19 -2.11 -22.22
C LEU A 185 -7.37 -2.38 -23.48
N VAL A 186 -6.40 -3.31 -23.43
CA VAL A 186 -5.59 -3.69 -24.59
C VAL A 186 -6.45 -4.29 -25.70
N SER A 187 -7.40 -5.16 -25.36
CA SER A 187 -8.34 -5.74 -26.32
C SER A 187 -9.16 -4.65 -27.01
N ASN A 188 -9.69 -3.67 -26.28
CA ASN A 188 -10.50 -2.61 -26.86
C ASN A 188 -9.66 -1.64 -27.71
N LEU A 189 -8.43 -1.32 -27.31
CA LEU A 189 -7.52 -0.50 -28.13
C LEU A 189 -7.21 -1.16 -29.48
N LYS A 190 -7.04 -2.48 -29.49
CA LYS A 190 -6.89 -3.25 -30.75
C LYS A 190 -8.16 -3.20 -31.60
N LYS A 191 -9.35 -3.32 -31.00
CA LYS A 191 -10.64 -3.24 -31.71
C LYS A 191 -10.91 -1.85 -32.31
N GLU A 192 -10.49 -0.79 -31.65
CA GLU A 192 -10.59 0.59 -32.16
C GLU A 192 -9.63 0.86 -33.33
N GLY A 193 -8.70 -0.05 -33.63
CA GLY A 193 -7.74 0.11 -34.73
C GLY A 193 -6.47 0.88 -34.36
N SER A 194 -6.11 0.94 -33.06
CA SER A 194 -4.84 1.56 -32.65
C SER A 194 -3.64 0.80 -33.22
N THR A 195 -2.73 1.53 -33.88
CA THR A 195 -1.49 1.00 -34.49
C THR A 195 -0.33 0.89 -33.51
N HIS A 196 -0.48 1.39 -32.29
CA HIS A 196 0.56 1.39 -31.27
C HIS A 196 0.65 0.04 -30.56
N ASN A 197 1.85 -0.32 -30.09
CA ASN A 197 2.01 -1.48 -29.22
C ASN A 197 1.61 -1.12 -27.78
N TRP A 198 0.54 -1.75 -27.28
CA TRP A 198 0.00 -1.57 -25.93
C TRP A 198 0.32 -2.72 -24.97
N GLN A 199 1.22 -3.63 -25.33
CA GLN A 199 1.54 -4.83 -24.55
C GLN A 199 2.08 -4.52 -23.14
N HIS A 200 2.75 -3.38 -22.96
CA HIS A 200 3.21 -2.92 -21.65
C HIS A 200 2.07 -2.74 -20.64
N VAL A 201 0.83 -2.49 -21.09
CA VAL A 201 -0.34 -2.37 -20.21
C VAL A 201 -0.62 -3.70 -19.49
N THR A 202 -0.44 -4.84 -20.16
CA THR A 202 -0.64 -6.18 -19.57
C THR A 202 0.60 -6.70 -18.83
N GLU A 203 1.80 -6.25 -19.19
CA GLU A 203 3.05 -6.68 -18.55
C GLU A 203 3.34 -5.94 -17.24
N GLN A 204 2.86 -4.70 -17.11
CA GLN A 204 3.04 -3.92 -15.88
C GLN A 204 2.20 -4.47 -14.72
N ILE A 205 2.76 -4.37 -13.51
CA ILE A 205 2.20 -4.94 -12.28
C ILE A 205 1.57 -3.84 -11.42
N GLY A 206 0.53 -4.21 -10.65
CA GLY A 206 -0.07 -3.37 -9.62
C GLY A 206 -1.21 -2.50 -10.14
N MET A 207 -1.60 -1.48 -9.37
CA MET A 207 -2.78 -0.65 -9.66
C MET A 207 -2.54 0.40 -10.76
N PHE A 208 -1.30 0.74 -11.05
CA PHE A 208 -0.96 1.82 -11.97
C PHE A 208 -0.41 1.30 -13.29
N CYS A 209 -0.71 2.02 -14.36
CA CYS A 209 -0.09 1.80 -15.65
C CYS A 209 0.55 3.09 -16.15
N PHE A 210 1.83 3.05 -16.49
CA PHE A 210 2.46 4.09 -17.31
C PHE A 210 2.10 3.84 -18.76
N THR A 211 1.18 4.63 -19.29
CA THR A 211 0.63 4.45 -20.64
C THR A 211 1.61 4.84 -21.75
N GLY A 212 2.54 5.75 -21.45
CA GLY A 212 3.42 6.37 -22.45
C GLY A 212 2.77 7.57 -23.17
N LEU A 213 1.55 7.97 -22.78
CA LEU A 213 0.91 9.17 -23.31
C LEU A 213 1.70 10.42 -22.93
N LYS A 214 1.91 11.29 -23.92
CA LYS A 214 2.61 12.57 -23.72
C LYS A 214 1.72 13.59 -23.02
N PRO A 215 2.29 14.64 -22.37
CA PRO A 215 1.51 15.67 -21.70
C PRO A 215 0.42 16.30 -22.59
N GLU A 216 0.68 16.50 -23.88
CA GLU A 216 -0.30 17.08 -24.81
C GLU A 216 -1.49 16.15 -25.05
N GLN A 217 -1.24 14.83 -25.13
CA GLN A 217 -2.28 13.82 -25.28
C GLN A 217 -3.11 13.68 -23.99
N VAL A 218 -2.46 13.76 -22.83
CA VAL A 218 -3.15 13.80 -21.53
C VAL A 218 -4.06 15.02 -21.43
N GLU A 219 -3.60 16.20 -21.87
CA GLU A 219 -4.43 17.39 -21.88
C GLU A 219 -5.64 17.28 -22.81
N ARG A 220 -5.46 16.67 -23.99
CA ARG A 220 -6.57 16.36 -24.90
C ARG A 220 -7.58 15.40 -24.26
N LEU A 221 -7.13 14.35 -23.59
CA LEU A 221 -8.01 13.43 -22.85
C LEU A 221 -8.82 14.13 -21.76
N ILE A 222 -8.23 15.10 -21.07
CA ILE A 222 -8.93 15.90 -20.06
C ILE A 222 -9.96 16.83 -20.71
N LYS A 223 -9.56 17.58 -21.75
CA LYS A 223 -10.39 18.62 -22.38
C LYS A 223 -11.51 18.05 -23.27
N GLU A 224 -11.19 17.06 -24.08
CA GLU A 224 -12.10 16.50 -25.10
C GLU A 224 -12.95 15.35 -24.54
N PHE A 225 -12.42 14.57 -23.58
CA PHE A 225 -13.07 13.33 -23.10
C PHE A 225 -13.33 13.31 -21.58
N SER A 226 -12.97 14.37 -20.85
CA SER A 226 -13.12 14.41 -19.38
C SER A 226 -12.46 13.21 -18.67
N ILE A 227 -11.33 12.73 -19.18
CA ILE A 227 -10.54 11.64 -18.60
C ILE A 227 -9.34 12.23 -17.88
N TYR A 228 -9.38 12.20 -16.54
CA TYR A 228 -8.35 12.79 -15.70
C TYR A 228 -7.28 11.77 -15.32
N MET A 229 -6.02 12.05 -15.62
CA MET A 229 -4.85 11.24 -15.26
C MET A 229 -3.66 12.15 -14.94
N THR A 230 -2.54 11.59 -14.48
CA THR A 230 -1.34 12.40 -14.21
C THR A 230 -0.63 12.77 -15.51
N LYS A 231 0.04 13.95 -15.52
CA LYS A 231 0.69 14.51 -16.72
C LYS A 231 1.82 13.66 -17.28
N ASP A 232 2.37 12.75 -16.47
CA ASP A 232 3.39 11.76 -16.85
C ASP A 232 2.79 10.51 -17.54
N GLY A 233 1.49 10.52 -17.86
CA GLY A 233 0.81 9.41 -18.53
C GLY A 233 0.49 8.23 -17.61
N ARG A 234 0.64 8.36 -16.29
CA ARG A 234 0.25 7.30 -15.34
C ARG A 234 -1.27 7.32 -15.11
N ILE A 235 -1.90 6.16 -15.35
CA ILE A 235 -3.31 5.91 -15.02
C ILE A 235 -3.44 4.94 -13.86
N SER A 236 -4.48 5.10 -13.05
CA SER A 236 -4.94 4.14 -12.07
C SER A 236 -5.90 3.17 -12.75
N VAL A 237 -5.44 1.96 -13.04
CA VAL A 237 -6.26 0.89 -13.63
C VAL A 237 -7.42 0.52 -12.70
N ALA A 238 -7.27 0.77 -11.40
CA ALA A 238 -8.34 0.56 -10.43
C ALA A 238 -9.60 1.42 -10.68
N GLY A 239 -9.47 2.56 -11.38
CA GLY A 239 -10.62 3.38 -11.80
C GLY A 239 -11.30 2.90 -13.09
N VAL A 240 -10.74 1.89 -13.76
CA VAL A 240 -11.31 1.28 -14.97
C VAL A 240 -12.34 0.25 -14.56
N THR A 241 -13.47 0.22 -15.27
CA THR A 241 -14.59 -0.70 -15.06
C THR A 241 -15.05 -1.30 -16.37
N SER A 242 -15.80 -2.41 -16.31
CA SER A 242 -16.40 -3.04 -17.49
C SER A 242 -17.25 -2.05 -18.31
N ALA A 243 -17.86 -1.07 -17.64
CA ALA A 243 -18.70 -0.05 -18.28
C ALA A 243 -17.90 1.09 -18.94
N ASN A 244 -16.71 1.44 -18.43
CA ASN A 244 -15.96 2.60 -18.91
C ASN A 244 -14.74 2.26 -19.78
N VAL A 245 -14.29 1.00 -19.79
CA VAL A 245 -13.06 0.59 -20.48
C VAL A 245 -13.16 0.74 -22.01
N GLY A 246 -14.34 0.57 -22.59
CA GLY A 246 -14.57 0.86 -24.01
C GLY A 246 -14.38 2.34 -24.33
N TYR A 247 -15.02 3.21 -23.53
CA TYR A 247 -14.88 4.66 -23.66
C TYR A 247 -13.43 5.13 -23.50
N LEU A 248 -12.70 4.57 -22.53
CA LEU A 248 -11.29 4.87 -22.32
C LEU A 248 -10.43 4.47 -23.52
N ALA A 249 -10.64 3.28 -24.08
CA ALA A 249 -9.91 2.82 -25.26
C ALA A 249 -10.16 3.71 -26.48
N HIS A 250 -11.43 4.05 -26.73
CA HIS A 250 -11.82 4.96 -27.80
C HIS A 250 -11.15 6.34 -27.67
N ALA A 251 -11.20 6.93 -26.47
CA ALA A 251 -10.58 8.23 -26.20
C ALA A 251 -9.05 8.20 -26.38
N ILE A 252 -8.38 7.15 -25.87
CA ILE A 252 -6.94 6.96 -26.05
C ILE A 252 -6.61 6.84 -27.55
N HIS A 253 -7.37 6.06 -28.31
CA HIS A 253 -7.18 5.97 -29.75
C HIS A 253 -7.35 7.33 -30.45
N ALA A 254 -8.39 8.09 -30.10
CA ALA A 254 -8.66 9.40 -30.69
C ALA A 254 -7.56 10.46 -30.46
N VAL A 255 -6.78 10.34 -29.36
CA VAL A 255 -5.66 11.23 -29.07
C VAL A 255 -4.29 10.69 -29.51
N THR A 256 -4.23 9.45 -29.98
CA THR A 256 -2.99 8.78 -30.44
C THR A 256 -2.97 8.46 -31.93
N LYS A 257 -4.10 8.63 -32.65
CA LYS A 257 -4.15 8.54 -34.10
C LYS A 257 -3.43 9.69 -34.81
#